data_AF-A0A3C1H942-F1
#
_entry.id   AF-A0A3C1H942-F1
#
_cell.length_a   1.000
_cell.length_b   1.000
_cell.length_c   1.000
_cell.angle_alpha   90.00
_cell.angle_beta   90.00
_cell.angle_gamma   90.00
#
_symmetry.space_group_name_H-M   'P 1'
#
loop_
_entity.id
_entity.type
_entity.pdbx_description
1 polymer ?
#
loop_
_entity_poly.entity_id
_entity_poly.type
_entity_poly.pdbx_seq_one_letter_code
_entity_poly.pdbx_strand_id
1 'polypeptide(L)'
;MAGYLLVPNDKVPEEFNAGFSMYVAAWPLLREYPGDQFQTGLFGTWMFAQYEGKGPTNLYSDIEGGLGWWRDTRFATETPKFIMGGVAPNFVEWANGPGAGKGRDWKKPAGKYGVAQLSPWVLWPPDGLNLKQGTCGELFGYGYLPLPLAKGKERTAGRKIPTGDQCWTLFLNTKNFKGPVAFFTPYFWSRGAVEEPRLSGLLLDTRPSNPNRALQMETQYVPSVQATDAVGRVYARIAPTSFPRGMDDQSVLVHRITSYRREALWDGVKAWFEGGAPADGRVDGRQAVVHHFPGGGGATWRIYIPSAAKDQKPPVAWKSMATPVALDPNTFGYHWNFDQVRRTESIAGGAMATLPEYFRLETNAARKVEWVPVKGEEVPAETGLAAFRFTRPKHPAPEPYVTPEEPQGPWRRPGPVAGPFRAHLGDGSVVTYSWYRFADQPALLHADLTDEEREGMQARVEKIHRSWNHDRDYLPPPALGTLAEIDPALIVTPPPGLEVGYVPIVTRQGAAQ
;
A
#
# COMPACT_ATOMS: atom_id res chain seq x y z
N MET A 1 12.38 -13.58 -10.93
CA MET A 1 11.80 -14.27 -9.75
C MET A 1 10.47 -13.64 -9.39
N ALA A 2 9.45 -14.44 -9.02
CA ALA A 2 8.10 -13.96 -8.68
C ALA A 2 7.34 -14.97 -7.81
N GLY A 3 6.32 -14.53 -7.07
CA GLY A 3 5.44 -15.34 -6.22
C GLY A 3 5.07 -14.60 -4.94
N TYR A 4 4.67 -15.36 -3.92
CA TYR A 4 4.23 -14.82 -2.61
C TYR A 4 5.07 -15.35 -1.47
N LEU A 5 5.32 -14.52 -0.45
CA LEU A 5 5.63 -14.97 0.90
C LEU A 5 4.34 -14.94 1.73
N LEU A 6 4.00 -16.06 2.37
CA LEU A 6 2.71 -16.31 2.99
C LEU A 6 2.84 -16.28 4.50
N VAL A 7 1.99 -15.49 5.16
CA VAL A 7 1.97 -15.36 6.63
C VAL A 7 0.64 -15.85 7.18
N PRO A 8 0.60 -17.06 7.79
CA PRO A 8 -0.59 -17.54 8.46
C PRO A 8 -0.86 -16.68 9.69
N ASN A 9 -2.13 -16.41 9.95
CA ASN A 9 -2.61 -15.78 11.18
C ASN A 9 -3.94 -16.42 11.57
N ASP A 10 -4.23 -16.41 12.86
CA ASP A 10 -5.46 -16.99 13.39
C ASP A 10 -6.67 -16.18 12.93
N LYS A 11 -7.78 -16.90 12.73
CA LYS A 11 -9.06 -16.26 12.44
C LYS A 11 -9.61 -15.60 13.69
N VAL A 12 -10.29 -14.49 13.48
CA VAL A 12 -11.05 -13.75 14.49
C VAL A 12 -12.55 -13.80 14.16
N PRO A 13 -13.43 -13.51 15.13
CA PRO A 13 -14.86 -13.51 14.92
C PRO A 13 -15.32 -12.55 13.80
N GLU A 14 -16.41 -12.92 13.13
CA GLU A 14 -16.89 -12.23 11.94
C GLU A 14 -17.42 -10.81 12.19
N GLU A 15 -17.72 -10.45 13.44
CA GLU A 15 -18.19 -9.11 13.81
C GLU A 15 -17.09 -8.05 13.86
N PHE A 16 -15.81 -8.43 13.79
CA PHE A 16 -14.67 -7.49 13.69
C PHE A 16 -14.48 -6.99 12.25
N ASN A 17 -15.57 -6.56 11.63
CA ASN A 17 -15.71 -6.32 10.20
C ASN A 17 -15.67 -4.84 9.79
N ALA A 18 -15.14 -3.95 10.63
CA ALA A 18 -15.06 -2.52 10.39
C ALA A 18 -13.61 -2.04 10.14
N GLY A 19 -12.88 -2.81 9.34
CA GLY A 19 -11.54 -2.46 8.90
C GLY A 19 -10.41 -3.10 9.71
N PHE A 20 -9.21 -2.57 9.52
CA PHE A 20 -8.00 -3.16 10.09
C PHE A 20 -6.89 -2.14 10.29
N SER A 21 -5.87 -2.54 11.03
CA SER A 21 -4.55 -1.90 11.00
C SER A 21 -3.44 -2.92 11.21
N MET A 22 -2.22 -2.58 10.82
CA MET A 22 -1.02 -3.35 11.07
C MET A 22 0.23 -2.47 11.02
N TYR A 23 1.33 -3.02 11.53
CA TYR A 23 2.66 -2.43 11.43
C TYR A 23 3.51 -3.33 10.54
N VAL A 24 4.07 -2.76 9.47
CA VAL A 24 4.89 -3.51 8.51
C VAL A 24 6.26 -2.87 8.45
N ALA A 25 7.33 -3.67 8.52
CA ALA A 25 8.67 -3.15 8.34
C ALA A 25 8.81 -2.54 6.93
N ALA A 26 9.42 -1.36 6.83
CA ALA A 26 9.78 -0.74 5.57
C ALA A 26 11.29 -0.89 5.34
N TRP A 27 11.70 -1.37 4.17
CA TRP A 27 13.12 -1.54 3.85
C TRP A 27 13.36 -1.58 2.33
N PRO A 28 14.60 -1.33 1.87
CA PRO A 28 14.99 -1.57 0.49
C PRO A 28 15.14 -3.08 0.23
N LEU A 29 14.28 -3.66 -0.60
CA LEU A 29 14.37 -5.08 -0.94
C LEU A 29 15.64 -5.40 -1.73
N LEU A 30 16.04 -4.46 -2.61
CA LEU A 30 17.23 -4.55 -3.45
C LEU A 30 18.18 -3.40 -3.10
N ARG A 31 19.49 -3.65 -3.21
CA ARG A 31 20.52 -2.64 -2.93
C ARG A 31 20.42 -1.44 -3.87
N GLU A 32 20.13 -1.69 -5.15
CA GLU A 32 19.91 -0.67 -6.17
C GLU A 32 18.56 -0.91 -6.85
N TYR A 33 17.81 0.15 -7.14
CA TYR A 33 16.56 0.05 -7.89
C TYR A 33 16.86 -0.41 -9.34
N PRO A 34 16.33 -1.56 -9.79
CA PRO A 34 16.75 -2.18 -11.04
C PRO A 34 15.90 -1.75 -12.26
N GLY A 35 15.04 -0.73 -12.12
CA GLY A 35 14.21 -0.21 -13.20
C GLY A 35 12.74 -0.63 -13.13
N ASP A 36 11.95 -0.10 -14.07
CA ASP A 36 10.48 -0.09 -14.06
C ASP A 36 9.79 -1.46 -14.11
N GLN A 37 10.48 -2.52 -14.52
CA GLN A 37 9.92 -3.87 -14.53
C GLN A 37 9.80 -4.46 -13.12
N PHE A 38 10.61 -3.98 -12.17
CA PHE A 38 10.60 -4.43 -10.79
C PHE A 38 9.28 -4.06 -10.12
N GLN A 39 8.60 -5.08 -9.62
CA GLN A 39 7.34 -4.90 -8.93
C GLN A 39 7.22 -5.90 -7.80
N THR A 40 7.04 -5.37 -6.60
CA THR A 40 6.79 -6.13 -5.39
C THR A 40 6.14 -5.20 -4.39
N GLY A 41 5.13 -5.71 -3.68
CA GLY A 41 4.78 -5.17 -2.38
C GLY A 41 5.82 -5.61 -1.35
N LEU A 42 5.83 -4.95 -0.20
CA LEU A 42 6.24 -5.56 1.06
C LEU A 42 5.04 -6.32 1.64
N PHE A 43 5.09 -6.72 2.92
CA PHE A 43 3.95 -7.41 3.52
C PHE A 43 2.71 -6.51 3.52
N GLY A 44 1.60 -7.06 3.05
CA GLY A 44 0.34 -6.36 2.86
C GLY A 44 -0.84 -7.31 3.01
N THR A 45 -2.04 -6.76 2.86
CA THR A 45 -3.29 -7.50 2.98
C THR A 45 -4.30 -7.01 1.96
N TRP A 46 -5.25 -7.86 1.59
CA TRP A 46 -6.38 -7.53 0.74
C TRP A 46 -7.65 -7.44 1.58
N MET A 47 -8.26 -6.26 1.65
CA MET A 47 -9.49 -6.02 2.40
C MET A 47 -10.69 -6.12 1.45
N PHE A 48 -11.27 -7.31 1.38
CA PHE A 48 -12.51 -7.56 0.64
C PHE A 48 -13.75 -7.20 1.47
N ALA A 49 -14.87 -6.97 0.78
CA ALA A 49 -16.19 -6.94 1.41
C ALA A 49 -16.55 -8.30 2.02
N GLN A 50 -17.28 -8.27 3.14
CA GLN A 50 -17.82 -9.44 3.82
C GLN A 50 -19.19 -9.78 3.24
N TYR A 51 -19.43 -11.07 2.97
CA TYR A 51 -20.68 -11.60 2.43
C TYR A 51 -21.34 -12.56 3.41
N GLU A 52 -22.67 -12.59 3.42
CA GLU A 52 -23.42 -13.66 4.08
C GLU A 52 -23.37 -14.89 3.18
N GLY A 53 -22.77 -15.97 3.66
CA GLY A 53 -22.57 -17.18 2.87
C GLY A 53 -21.58 -16.99 1.73
N LYS A 54 -21.90 -17.52 0.54
CA LYS A 54 -20.99 -17.47 -0.61
C LYS A 54 -21.03 -16.08 -1.25
N GLY A 55 -19.87 -15.44 -1.38
CA GLY A 55 -19.73 -14.19 -2.11
C GLY A 55 -20.13 -14.30 -3.59
N PRO A 56 -20.39 -13.17 -4.26
CA PRO A 56 -20.81 -13.14 -5.65
C PRO A 56 -19.77 -13.80 -6.57
N THR A 57 -20.25 -14.52 -7.57
CA THR A 57 -19.38 -15.12 -8.60
C THR A 57 -18.75 -14.03 -9.47
N ASN A 58 -17.50 -14.23 -9.90
CA ASN A 58 -16.77 -13.32 -10.80
C ASN A 58 -16.75 -11.86 -10.30
N LEU A 59 -16.40 -11.69 -9.02
CA LEU A 59 -16.13 -10.40 -8.43
C LEU A 59 -14.75 -10.42 -7.75
N TYR A 60 -13.88 -9.51 -8.18
CA TYR A 60 -12.70 -9.09 -7.45
C TYR A 60 -12.81 -7.59 -7.18
N SER A 61 -12.83 -7.19 -5.90
CA SER A 61 -12.85 -5.78 -5.49
C SER A 61 -12.45 -5.68 -4.02
N ASP A 62 -11.46 -4.84 -3.72
CA ASP A 62 -10.84 -4.73 -2.42
C ASP A 62 -10.07 -3.42 -2.24
N ILE A 63 -9.47 -3.28 -1.05
CA ILE A 63 -8.35 -2.39 -0.78
C ILE A 63 -7.11 -3.27 -0.58
N GLU A 64 -6.14 -3.16 -1.49
CA GLU A 64 -4.94 -4.02 -1.55
C GLU A 64 -3.61 -3.25 -1.48
N GLY A 65 -3.67 -1.93 -1.29
CA GLY A 65 -2.49 -1.08 -1.18
C GLY A 65 -1.57 -1.41 0.01
N GLY A 66 -0.40 -0.79 0.00
CA GLY A 66 0.64 -1.03 1.00
C GLY A 66 1.96 -0.42 0.57
N LEU A 67 3.04 -0.84 1.23
CA LEU A 67 4.40 -0.48 0.87
C LEU A 67 4.88 -1.29 -0.34
N GLY A 68 5.64 -0.70 -1.26
CA GLY A 68 6.21 -1.44 -2.39
C GLY A 68 6.75 -0.57 -3.52
N TRP A 69 6.87 -1.21 -4.68
CA TRP A 69 7.23 -0.64 -5.98
C TRP A 69 6.30 -1.17 -7.05
N TRP A 70 5.80 -0.28 -7.91
CA TRP A 70 4.88 -0.61 -8.99
C TRP A 70 5.44 -0.19 -10.34
N ARG A 71 5.03 -0.89 -11.40
CA ARG A 71 5.51 -0.62 -12.76
C ARG A 71 5.15 0.77 -13.29
N ASP A 72 4.15 1.40 -12.69
CA ASP A 72 3.71 2.75 -13.04
C ASP A 72 4.39 3.85 -12.22
N THR A 73 5.22 3.50 -11.22
CA THR A 73 6.02 4.45 -10.43
C THR A 73 7.13 5.06 -11.28
N ARG A 74 7.15 6.39 -11.40
CA ARG A 74 8.11 7.16 -12.19
C ARG A 74 9.31 7.66 -11.40
N PHE A 75 9.15 7.91 -10.10
CA PHE A 75 10.20 8.44 -9.22
C PHE A 75 10.60 7.39 -8.18
N ALA A 76 10.78 6.14 -8.62
CA ALA A 76 11.15 5.04 -7.76
C ALA A 76 12.61 5.16 -7.28
N THR A 77 12.84 4.84 -6.01
CA THR A 77 14.17 4.71 -5.40
C THR A 77 14.30 3.33 -4.77
N GLU A 78 15.42 3.07 -4.11
CA GLU A 78 15.63 1.90 -3.28
C GLU A 78 14.66 1.86 -2.09
N THR A 79 14.09 2.99 -1.66
CA THR A 79 13.11 3.06 -0.57
C THR A 79 11.72 2.79 -1.12
N PRO A 80 10.88 1.95 -0.48
CA PRO A 80 9.51 1.70 -0.94
C PRO A 80 8.65 2.97 -0.81
N LYS A 81 7.59 3.02 -1.61
CA LYS A 81 6.50 4.00 -1.47
C LYS A 81 5.26 3.31 -0.92
N PHE A 82 4.32 4.08 -0.40
CA PHE A 82 3.01 3.60 0.00
C PHE A 82 1.92 4.03 -1.00
N ILE A 83 1.03 3.14 -1.41
CA ILE A 83 -0.18 3.47 -2.19
C ILE A 83 -1.44 2.95 -1.49
N MET A 84 -2.59 3.56 -1.79
CA MET A 84 -3.86 3.12 -1.19
C MET A 84 -4.48 1.88 -1.83
N GLY A 85 -4.32 1.68 -3.14
CA GLY A 85 -4.71 0.47 -3.86
C GLY A 85 -6.18 0.05 -3.73
N GLY A 86 -7.14 0.95 -3.99
CA GLY A 86 -8.55 0.56 -4.07
C GLY A 86 -8.88 0.02 -5.46
N VAL A 87 -9.41 -1.21 -5.54
CA VAL A 87 -9.71 -1.89 -6.80
C VAL A 87 -11.22 -1.95 -7.02
N ALA A 88 -11.69 -1.23 -8.03
CA ALA A 88 -13.08 -1.33 -8.48
C ALA A 88 -13.31 -2.70 -9.14
N PRO A 89 -14.58 -3.17 -9.24
CA PRO A 89 -14.91 -4.51 -9.69
C PRO A 89 -14.11 -5.00 -10.92
N ASN A 90 -13.39 -6.11 -10.75
CA ASN A 90 -12.62 -6.80 -11.79
C ASN A 90 -11.60 -5.90 -12.51
N PHE A 91 -10.93 -5.00 -11.77
CA PHE A 91 -9.88 -4.11 -12.27
C PHE A 91 -10.32 -3.19 -13.42
N VAL A 92 -11.63 -2.88 -13.53
CA VAL A 92 -12.11 -1.89 -14.51
C VAL A 92 -11.42 -0.54 -14.28
N GLU A 93 -11.17 -0.20 -13.02
CA GLU A 93 -10.29 0.89 -12.59
C GLU A 93 -9.68 0.60 -11.21
N TRP A 94 -8.68 1.38 -10.81
CA TRP A 94 -8.13 1.38 -9.46
C TRP A 94 -7.73 2.79 -9.05
N ALA A 95 -7.75 3.06 -7.75
CA ALA A 95 -7.39 4.34 -7.15
C ALA A 95 -6.23 4.17 -6.16
N ASN A 96 -5.10 4.81 -6.43
CA ASN A 96 -3.86 4.64 -5.67
C ASN A 96 -3.60 5.78 -4.67
N GLY A 97 -4.44 6.82 -4.69
CA GLY A 97 -4.39 8.01 -3.83
C GLY A 97 -5.07 9.21 -4.51
N PRO A 98 -5.13 10.39 -3.86
CA PRO A 98 -5.66 11.60 -4.47
C PRO A 98 -5.01 11.89 -5.83
N GLY A 99 -5.81 11.97 -6.90
CA GLY A 99 -5.34 12.23 -8.26
C GLY A 99 -4.59 11.06 -8.93
N ALA A 100 -4.53 9.87 -8.31
CA ALA A 100 -3.76 8.73 -8.79
C ALA A 100 -4.67 7.51 -9.06
N GLY A 101 -4.54 6.91 -10.24
CA GLY A 101 -5.35 5.76 -10.65
C GLY A 101 -4.84 5.10 -11.93
N LYS A 102 -5.65 4.23 -12.52
CA LYS A 102 -5.29 3.42 -13.67
C LYS A 102 -4.92 4.26 -14.90
N GLY A 103 -3.74 3.98 -15.47
CA GLY A 103 -3.27 4.62 -16.69
C GLY A 103 -3.05 6.14 -16.55
N ARG A 104 -2.77 6.80 -17.68
CA ARG A 104 -2.29 8.21 -17.69
C ARG A 104 -3.25 9.20 -18.34
N ASP A 105 -4.27 8.71 -19.02
CA ASP A 105 -5.23 9.54 -19.74
C ASP A 105 -6.26 10.13 -18.77
N TRP A 106 -6.36 11.46 -18.72
CA TRP A 106 -7.38 12.15 -17.92
C TRP A 106 -8.74 12.21 -18.61
N LYS A 107 -8.82 11.94 -19.92
CA LYS A 107 -10.10 11.72 -20.62
C LYS A 107 -10.75 10.40 -20.20
N LYS A 108 -9.94 9.47 -19.64
CA LYS A 108 -10.37 8.21 -19.05
C LYS A 108 -9.75 8.09 -17.65
N PRO A 109 -10.23 8.87 -16.67
CA PRO A 109 -9.55 9.05 -15.40
C PRO A 109 -9.34 7.73 -14.63
N ALA A 110 -10.26 6.77 -14.78
CA ALA A 110 -10.11 5.39 -14.30
C ALA A 110 -9.56 5.32 -12.86
N GLY A 111 -10.34 5.82 -11.90
CA GLY A 111 -10.02 5.82 -10.47
C GLY A 111 -9.23 7.03 -9.96
N LYS A 112 -8.72 7.92 -10.83
CA LYS A 112 -8.00 9.14 -10.39
C LYS A 112 -8.82 10.11 -9.51
N TYR A 113 -10.15 10.00 -9.53
CA TYR A 113 -11.06 10.75 -8.64
C TYR A 113 -11.62 9.92 -7.48
N GLY A 114 -11.19 8.65 -7.34
CA GLY A 114 -11.75 7.71 -6.37
C GLY A 114 -11.35 7.97 -4.92
N VAL A 115 -10.31 8.77 -4.69
CA VAL A 115 -9.79 9.08 -3.35
C VAL A 115 -9.83 10.58 -3.11
N ALA A 116 -10.42 10.99 -1.99
CA ALA A 116 -10.41 12.36 -1.50
C ALA A 116 -9.37 12.53 -0.38
N GLN A 117 -8.58 13.60 -0.47
CA GLN A 117 -7.66 14.03 0.58
C GLN A 117 -8.47 14.49 1.79
N LEU A 118 -8.04 14.09 2.99
CA LEU A 118 -8.66 14.48 4.26
C LEU A 118 -7.69 15.27 5.14
N SER A 119 -6.42 14.85 5.26
CA SER A 119 -5.46 15.53 6.11
C SER A 119 -5.08 16.89 5.54
N PRO A 120 -5.12 17.98 6.33
CA PRO A 120 -4.52 19.24 5.98
C PRO A 120 -2.99 19.26 6.18
N TRP A 121 -2.39 18.25 6.82
CA TRP A 121 -0.96 18.25 7.17
C TRP A 121 -0.08 17.40 6.26
N VAL A 122 -0.67 16.60 5.36
CA VAL A 122 0.07 15.65 4.51
C VAL A 122 -0.18 15.94 3.04
N LEU A 123 0.89 16.10 2.28
CA LEU A 123 0.84 16.06 0.82
C LEU A 123 0.89 14.63 0.34
N TRP A 124 -0.04 14.28 -0.54
CA TRP A 124 -0.01 13.01 -1.25
C TRP A 124 0.47 13.20 -2.71
N PRO A 125 1.66 12.72 -3.08
CA PRO A 125 2.11 12.72 -4.47
C PRO A 125 1.38 11.65 -5.29
N PRO A 126 1.03 11.92 -6.56
CA PRO A 126 0.35 10.94 -7.41
C PRO A 126 1.19 9.69 -7.72
N ASP A 127 2.51 9.76 -7.58
CA ASP A 127 3.42 8.62 -7.71
C ASP A 127 3.42 7.67 -6.50
N GLY A 128 2.78 8.07 -5.39
CA GLY A 128 2.76 7.34 -4.11
C GLY A 128 3.33 8.17 -2.96
N LEU A 129 2.94 7.83 -1.73
CA LEU A 129 3.42 8.49 -0.53
C LEU A 129 4.85 8.03 -0.21
N ASN A 130 5.79 8.97 -0.20
CA ASN A 130 7.20 8.67 0.05
C ASN A 130 7.48 8.41 1.53
N LEU A 131 8.36 7.46 1.77
CA LEU A 131 9.04 7.30 3.06
C LEU A 131 10.33 8.10 3.06
N LYS A 132 10.85 8.37 4.26
CA LYS A 132 12.19 8.93 4.44
C LYS A 132 13.21 8.00 3.76
N GLN A 133 14.05 8.56 2.90
CA GLN A 133 15.01 7.76 2.17
C GLN A 133 15.99 7.06 3.11
N GLY A 134 16.29 5.79 2.81
CA GLY A 134 17.16 4.96 3.64
C GLY A 134 16.47 4.24 4.79
N THR A 135 15.14 4.37 4.94
CA THR A 135 14.35 3.57 5.90
C THR A 135 14.65 2.08 5.72
N CYS A 136 14.99 1.39 6.80
CA CYS A 136 15.54 0.05 6.81
C CYS A 136 15.19 -0.72 8.10
N GLY A 137 14.00 -1.30 8.13
CA GLY A 137 13.50 -2.16 9.20
C GLY A 137 12.55 -1.47 10.18
N GLU A 138 12.42 -0.15 10.12
CA GLU A 138 11.42 0.57 10.92
C GLU A 138 9.99 0.20 10.50
N LEU A 139 9.09 0.18 11.47
CA LEU A 139 7.68 -0.19 11.30
C LEU A 139 6.86 0.99 10.78
N PHE A 140 6.21 0.79 9.64
CA PHE A 140 5.20 1.68 9.10
C PHE A 140 3.82 1.22 9.56
N GLY A 141 3.18 1.98 10.44
CA GLY A 141 1.82 1.71 10.90
C GLY A 141 0.78 2.26 9.94
N TYR A 142 -0.13 1.41 9.47
CA TYR A 142 -1.27 1.86 8.68
C TYR A 142 -2.51 1.01 8.89
N GLY A 143 -3.66 1.55 8.53
CA GLY A 143 -4.92 0.83 8.57
C GLY A 143 -6.02 1.54 7.80
N TYR A 144 -7.10 0.82 7.53
CA TYR A 144 -8.32 1.39 6.96
C TYR A 144 -9.46 1.18 7.93
N LEU A 145 -10.09 2.28 8.34
CA LEU A 145 -11.32 2.27 9.13
C LEU A 145 -12.34 3.18 8.44
N PRO A 146 -13.64 2.85 8.47
CA PRO A 146 -14.63 3.68 7.82
C PRO A 146 -14.90 4.93 8.68
N LEU A 147 -15.14 6.07 8.05
CA LEU A 147 -15.65 7.28 8.70
C LEU A 147 -17.01 7.70 8.10
N PRO A 148 -17.97 8.19 8.91
CA PRO A 148 -19.30 8.60 8.45
C PRO A 148 -19.29 10.00 7.82
N LEU A 149 -18.41 10.21 6.83
CA LEU A 149 -18.25 11.51 6.17
C LEU A 149 -19.37 11.75 5.17
N ALA A 150 -19.76 10.74 4.40
CA ALA A 150 -20.87 10.80 3.45
C ALA A 150 -22.18 10.30 4.07
N LYS A 151 -23.32 10.69 3.48
CA LYS A 151 -24.61 10.03 3.74
C LYS A 151 -24.86 9.01 2.66
N GLY A 152 -25.46 7.88 3.01
CA GLY A 152 -25.97 6.93 2.03
C GLY A 152 -27.10 7.54 1.22
N LYS A 153 -27.23 7.12 -0.04
CA LYS A 153 -28.26 7.60 -0.97
C LYS A 153 -28.82 6.45 -1.80
N GLU A 154 -30.06 6.61 -2.26
CA GLU A 154 -30.79 5.57 -3.02
C GLU A 154 -30.36 5.47 -4.49
N ARG A 155 -29.72 6.51 -5.02
CA ARG A 155 -29.38 6.64 -6.44
C ARG A 155 -27.91 7.00 -6.63
N THR A 156 -27.34 6.44 -7.69
CA THR A 156 -25.94 6.66 -8.10
C THR A 156 -25.94 7.01 -9.57
N ALA A 157 -25.38 8.16 -9.94
CA ALA A 157 -25.31 8.67 -11.30
C ALA A 157 -26.68 8.61 -12.04
N GLY A 158 -27.75 8.98 -11.34
CA GLY A 158 -29.12 8.95 -11.88
C GLY A 158 -29.74 7.56 -12.07
N ARG A 159 -29.09 6.47 -11.65
CA ARG A 159 -29.64 5.09 -11.64
C ARG A 159 -30.10 4.67 -10.24
N LYS A 160 -31.07 3.74 -10.15
CA LYS A 160 -31.56 3.18 -8.88
C LYS A 160 -30.59 2.12 -8.32
N ILE A 161 -29.38 2.60 -8.01
CA ILE A 161 -28.31 1.85 -7.37
C ILE A 161 -27.95 2.63 -6.11
N PRO A 162 -28.04 2.04 -4.90
CA PRO A 162 -27.69 2.72 -3.68
C PRO A 162 -26.17 2.96 -3.63
N THR A 163 -25.78 4.11 -3.09
CA THR A 163 -24.41 4.33 -2.60
C THR A 163 -24.46 4.30 -1.08
N GLY A 164 -23.58 3.52 -0.46
CA GLY A 164 -23.47 3.46 0.99
C GLY A 164 -22.76 4.69 1.60
N ASP A 165 -22.54 4.64 2.91
CA ASP A 165 -21.97 5.75 3.69
C ASP A 165 -20.50 5.53 4.07
N GLN A 166 -19.93 4.37 3.76
CA GLN A 166 -18.60 4.00 4.24
C GLN A 166 -17.48 4.69 3.46
N CYS A 167 -16.92 5.74 4.06
CA CYS A 167 -15.67 6.34 3.61
C CYS A 167 -14.50 5.60 4.25
N TRP A 168 -14.02 4.52 3.61
CA TRP A 168 -12.82 3.80 4.05
C TRP A 168 -11.61 4.73 4.04
N THR A 169 -11.15 5.07 5.24
CA THR A 169 -10.16 6.12 5.49
C THR A 169 -8.84 5.50 5.90
N LEU A 170 -7.76 5.88 5.20
CA LEU A 170 -6.39 5.51 5.58
C LEU A 170 -6.01 6.26 6.85
N PHE A 171 -5.66 5.52 7.89
CA PHE A 171 -4.98 6.02 9.07
C PHE A 171 -3.51 5.61 9.01
N LEU A 172 -2.63 6.55 9.31
CA LEU A 172 -1.20 6.29 9.50
C LEU A 172 -0.82 6.42 10.96
N ASN A 173 0.16 5.63 11.37
CA ASN A 173 0.93 5.81 12.60
C ASN A 173 2.42 5.69 12.26
N THR A 174 3.02 6.82 11.92
CA THR A 174 4.45 6.96 11.65
C THR A 174 5.08 7.88 12.69
N LYS A 175 6.40 7.95 12.71
CA LYS A 175 7.12 8.74 13.73
C LYS A 175 6.84 10.24 13.61
N ASN A 176 6.62 10.75 12.40
CA ASN A 176 6.42 12.16 12.10
C ASN A 176 4.98 12.52 11.64
N PHE A 177 4.07 11.55 11.55
CA PHE A 177 2.65 11.79 11.31
C PHE A 177 1.77 10.68 11.85
N LYS A 178 0.70 11.04 12.54
CA LYS A 178 -0.30 10.12 13.06
C LYS A 178 -1.69 10.67 12.81
N GLY A 179 -2.56 9.89 12.18
CA GLY A 179 -3.95 10.30 11.94
C GLY A 179 -4.49 9.91 10.57
N PRO A 180 -5.72 10.36 10.24
CA PRO A 180 -6.33 10.09 8.96
C PRO A 180 -5.66 10.89 7.84
N VAL A 181 -5.51 10.30 6.66
CA VAL A 181 -4.83 10.93 5.51
C VAL A 181 -5.81 11.24 4.38
N ALA A 182 -6.49 10.21 3.89
CA ALA A 182 -7.38 10.28 2.73
C ALA A 182 -8.36 9.10 2.78
N PHE A 183 -9.44 9.18 2.03
CA PHE A 183 -10.46 8.13 2.00
C PHE A 183 -10.95 7.83 0.59
N PHE A 184 -11.37 6.58 0.37
CA PHE A 184 -12.09 6.19 -0.84
C PHE A 184 -13.51 6.77 -0.78
N THR A 185 -13.91 7.48 -1.83
CA THR A 185 -15.29 7.99 -1.91
C THR A 185 -16.25 6.81 -2.05
N PRO A 186 -17.42 6.80 -1.39
CA PRO A 186 -18.42 5.74 -1.58
C PRO A 186 -18.79 5.55 -3.06
N TYR A 187 -18.80 6.65 -3.83
CA TYR A 187 -19.05 6.65 -5.26
C TYR A 187 -18.05 5.82 -6.07
N PHE A 188 -16.78 5.76 -5.68
CA PHE A 188 -15.79 4.93 -6.36
C PHE A 188 -16.25 3.47 -6.46
N TRP A 189 -16.85 2.94 -5.40
CA TRP A 189 -17.39 1.59 -5.36
C TRP A 189 -18.72 1.49 -6.11
N SER A 190 -19.70 2.32 -5.74
CA SER A 190 -21.07 2.23 -6.27
C SER A 190 -21.16 2.51 -7.77
N ARG A 191 -20.26 3.31 -8.33
CA ARG A 191 -20.14 3.52 -9.78
C ARG A 191 -19.86 2.21 -10.52
N GLY A 192 -19.08 1.29 -9.93
CA GLY A 192 -18.89 -0.05 -10.49
C GLY A 192 -20.20 -0.83 -10.61
N ALA A 193 -21.10 -0.68 -9.63
CA ALA A 193 -22.43 -1.29 -9.68
C ALA A 193 -23.41 -0.58 -10.63
N VAL A 194 -23.13 0.65 -11.08
CA VAL A 194 -23.90 1.29 -12.16
C VAL A 194 -23.69 0.56 -13.49
N GLU A 195 -22.44 0.17 -13.78
CA GLU A 195 -22.08 -0.58 -14.99
C GLU A 195 -22.47 -2.07 -14.88
N GLU A 196 -22.46 -2.62 -13.66
CA GLU A 196 -22.78 -4.02 -13.38
C GLU A 196 -23.81 -4.14 -12.23
N PRO A 197 -25.12 -3.94 -12.51
CA PRO A 197 -26.17 -3.83 -11.50
C PRO A 197 -26.32 -5.01 -10.53
N ARG A 198 -25.84 -6.22 -10.89
CA ARG A 198 -25.83 -7.37 -9.96
C ARG A 198 -24.97 -7.12 -8.71
N LEU A 199 -24.08 -6.12 -8.74
CA LEU A 199 -23.20 -5.74 -7.64
C LEU A 199 -23.80 -4.70 -6.69
N SER A 200 -25.03 -4.26 -6.95
CA SER A 200 -25.77 -3.30 -6.12
C SER A 200 -25.80 -3.74 -4.64
N GLY A 201 -25.25 -2.92 -3.75
CA GLY A 201 -25.18 -3.20 -2.31
C GLY A 201 -24.19 -4.31 -1.90
N LEU A 202 -23.30 -4.75 -2.79
CA LEU A 202 -22.33 -5.83 -2.56
C LEU A 202 -20.87 -5.35 -2.46
N LEU A 203 -20.62 -4.05 -2.52
CA LEU A 203 -19.28 -3.46 -2.55
C LEU A 203 -18.97 -2.74 -1.23
N LEU A 204 -17.71 -2.32 -1.07
CA LEU A 204 -17.17 -1.80 0.19
C LEU A 204 -17.84 -0.50 0.66
N ASP A 205 -18.51 0.27 -0.20
CA ASP A 205 -19.31 1.43 0.26
C ASP A 205 -20.48 1.02 1.17
N THR A 206 -21.02 -0.19 0.99
CA THR A 206 -22.23 -0.69 1.67
C THR A 206 -21.95 -1.87 2.60
N ARG A 207 -21.07 -2.80 2.19
CA ARG A 207 -20.76 -4.01 2.96
C ARG A 207 -19.66 -3.76 3.99
N PRO A 208 -19.69 -4.43 5.15
CA PRO A 208 -18.54 -4.50 6.06
C PRO A 208 -17.32 -5.14 5.37
N SER A 209 -16.14 -4.98 5.94
CA SER A 209 -14.92 -5.65 5.50
C SER A 209 -14.78 -7.06 6.10
N ASN A 210 -14.19 -8.01 5.38
CA ASN A 210 -13.86 -9.32 5.95
C ASN A 210 -12.75 -9.19 7.01
N PRO A 211 -12.95 -9.65 8.27
CA PRO A 211 -11.91 -9.63 9.30
C PRO A 211 -10.73 -10.56 9.00
N ASN A 212 -10.99 -11.67 8.31
CA ASN A 212 -10.04 -12.78 8.18
C ASN A 212 -9.30 -12.71 6.85
N ARG A 213 -8.45 -11.67 6.74
CA ARG A 213 -7.73 -11.32 5.51
C ARG A 213 -6.43 -12.12 5.37
N ALA A 214 -6.02 -12.33 4.12
CA ALA A 214 -4.70 -12.88 3.84
C ALA A 214 -3.61 -11.84 4.14
N LEU A 215 -2.56 -12.24 4.85
CA LEU A 215 -1.33 -11.46 4.99
C LEU A 215 -0.23 -12.09 4.16
N GLN A 216 0.28 -11.36 3.16
CA GLN A 216 1.31 -11.87 2.26
C GLN A 216 2.20 -10.75 1.73
N MET A 217 3.37 -11.10 1.22
CA MET A 217 4.20 -10.22 0.39
C MET A 217 4.13 -10.72 -1.05
N GLU A 218 3.47 -9.95 -1.91
CA GLU A 218 3.37 -10.26 -3.33
C GLU A 218 4.56 -9.70 -4.11
N THR A 219 5.22 -10.57 -4.88
CA THR A 219 6.31 -10.21 -5.78
C THR A 219 5.93 -10.59 -7.19
N GLN A 220 5.66 -9.60 -8.03
CA GLN A 220 5.38 -9.81 -9.45
C GLN A 220 6.66 -10.01 -10.26
N TYR A 221 7.73 -9.27 -9.93
CA TYR A 221 9.00 -9.41 -10.61
C TYR A 221 10.17 -8.84 -9.81
N VAL A 222 11.13 -9.70 -9.48
CA VAL A 222 12.52 -9.37 -9.15
C VAL A 222 13.40 -9.83 -10.32
N PRO A 223 14.33 -9.02 -10.84
CA PRO A 223 15.21 -9.41 -11.94
C PRO A 223 15.98 -10.70 -11.67
N SER A 224 16.06 -11.55 -12.68
CA SER A 224 16.85 -12.79 -12.65
C SER A 224 17.29 -13.18 -14.04
N VAL A 225 18.50 -13.72 -14.17
CA VAL A 225 19.04 -14.30 -15.40
C VAL A 225 19.30 -15.78 -15.23
N GLN A 226 19.19 -16.55 -16.31
CA GLN A 226 19.45 -17.99 -16.32
C GLN A 226 20.47 -18.32 -17.41
N ALA A 227 21.28 -19.33 -17.17
CA ALA A 227 22.26 -19.85 -18.11
C ALA A 227 22.42 -21.35 -17.92
N THR A 228 22.75 -22.05 -18.99
CA THR A 228 23.01 -23.49 -18.99
C THR A 228 24.49 -23.71 -19.25
N ASP A 229 25.14 -24.56 -18.46
CA ASP A 229 26.55 -24.92 -18.66
C ASP A 229 26.73 -25.93 -19.81
N ALA A 230 27.99 -26.24 -20.14
CA ALA A 230 28.32 -27.15 -21.26
C ALA A 230 27.84 -28.60 -21.04
N VAL A 231 27.51 -28.99 -19.81
CA VAL A 231 27.00 -30.33 -19.46
C VAL A 231 25.48 -30.36 -19.24
N GLY A 232 24.79 -29.26 -19.55
CA GLY A 232 23.34 -29.17 -19.52
C GLY A 232 22.73 -28.80 -18.16
N ARG A 233 23.51 -28.43 -17.15
CA ARG A 233 22.99 -27.96 -15.86
C ARG A 233 22.56 -26.51 -15.97
N VAL A 234 21.41 -26.18 -15.39
CA VAL A 234 20.84 -24.84 -15.44
C VAL A 234 21.14 -24.11 -14.13
N TYR A 235 21.68 -22.91 -14.26
CA TYR A 235 21.95 -21.98 -13.18
C TYR A 235 21.11 -20.71 -13.35
N ALA A 236 20.84 -20.05 -12.24
CA ALA A 236 20.22 -18.75 -12.21
C ALA A 236 21.02 -17.81 -11.30
N ARG A 237 21.00 -16.52 -11.65
CA ARG A 237 21.38 -15.44 -10.76
C ARG A 237 20.19 -14.51 -10.57
N ILE A 238 19.89 -14.12 -9.34
CA ILE A 238 18.84 -13.13 -9.02
C ILE A 238 19.46 -11.81 -8.57
N ALA A 239 18.71 -10.72 -8.71
CA ALA A 239 19.10 -9.46 -8.06
C ALA A 239 19.20 -9.67 -6.53
N PRO A 240 20.28 -9.21 -5.87
CA PRO A 240 20.51 -9.43 -4.44
C PRO A 240 19.32 -8.95 -3.60
N THR A 241 18.54 -9.90 -3.11
CA THR A 241 17.29 -9.66 -2.37
C THR A 241 17.56 -9.77 -0.87
N SER A 242 17.14 -8.76 -0.11
CA SER A 242 17.53 -8.62 1.29
C SER A 242 16.34 -8.27 2.21
N PHE A 243 16.47 -8.63 3.49
CA PHE A 243 15.49 -8.36 4.54
C PHE A 243 16.17 -7.65 5.73
N PRO A 244 15.45 -6.81 6.48
CA PRO A 244 16.02 -6.07 7.60
C PRO A 244 16.41 -7.05 8.72
N ARG A 245 17.57 -6.84 9.34
CA ARG A 245 18.10 -7.68 10.40
C ARG A 245 18.14 -6.91 11.71
N GLY A 246 17.41 -7.41 12.72
CA GLY A 246 17.42 -6.90 14.08
C GLY A 246 18.67 -7.32 14.87
N MET A 247 18.72 -6.93 16.15
CA MET A 247 19.88 -7.16 17.01
C MET A 247 20.22 -8.66 17.21
N ASP A 248 19.20 -9.52 17.24
CA ASP A 248 19.36 -10.97 17.41
C ASP A 248 19.49 -11.73 16.09
N ASP A 249 19.90 -11.06 15.01
CA ASP A 249 19.98 -11.60 13.65
C ASP A 249 18.63 -12.07 13.05
N GLN A 250 17.50 -11.76 13.70
CA GLN A 250 16.15 -12.07 13.23
C GLN A 250 15.56 -10.90 12.45
N SER A 251 14.59 -11.17 11.57
CA SER A 251 13.81 -10.11 10.90
C SER A 251 12.45 -9.95 11.55
N VAL A 252 12.16 -8.77 12.10
CA VAL A 252 10.79 -8.34 12.46
C VAL A 252 10.15 -7.76 11.20
N LEU A 253 9.02 -8.32 10.76
CA LEU A 253 8.43 -7.96 9.46
C LEU A 253 7.00 -7.46 9.54
N VAL A 254 6.17 -8.09 10.37
CA VAL A 254 4.79 -7.65 10.59
C VAL A 254 4.47 -7.74 12.07
N HIS A 255 3.80 -6.72 12.59
CA HIS A 255 3.44 -6.62 13.99
C HIS A 255 1.99 -6.13 14.14
N ARG A 256 1.26 -6.73 15.09
CA ARG A 256 -0.10 -6.32 15.54
C ARG A 256 -1.11 -6.13 14.40
N ILE A 257 -1.36 -7.18 13.63
CA ILE A 257 -2.50 -7.18 12.71
C ILE A 257 -3.76 -7.18 13.55
N THR A 258 -4.59 -6.14 13.37
CA THR A 258 -5.75 -5.87 14.22
C THR A 258 -6.97 -5.71 13.34
N SER A 259 -8.09 -6.32 13.72
CA SER A 259 -9.41 -6.10 13.13
C SER A 259 -10.32 -5.40 14.13
N TYR A 260 -11.27 -4.60 13.63
CA TYR A 260 -12.07 -3.70 14.46
C TYR A 260 -13.57 -3.94 14.27
N ARG A 261 -14.34 -3.74 15.34
CA ARG A 261 -15.79 -3.56 15.23
C ARG A 261 -16.12 -2.11 14.89
N ARG A 262 -17.34 -1.84 14.45
CA ARG A 262 -17.77 -0.50 14.02
C ARG A 262 -17.71 0.51 15.18
N GLU A 263 -18.03 0.04 16.38
CA GLU A 263 -17.97 0.74 17.66
C GLU A 263 -16.57 1.26 17.98
N ALA A 264 -15.51 0.71 17.37
CA ALA A 264 -14.13 1.12 17.63
C ALA A 264 -13.86 2.57 17.23
N LEU A 265 -14.63 3.12 16.29
CA LEU A 265 -14.48 4.50 15.83
C LEU A 265 -15.76 5.10 15.27
N TRP A 266 -16.44 4.38 14.37
CA TRP A 266 -17.52 4.92 13.54
C TRP A 266 -18.69 5.46 14.36
N ASP A 267 -19.20 4.70 15.33
CA ASP A 267 -20.44 5.05 16.04
C ASP A 267 -20.28 6.33 16.86
N GLY A 268 -19.13 6.49 17.53
CA GLY A 268 -18.80 7.72 18.26
C GLY A 268 -18.68 8.93 17.34
N VAL A 269 -18.01 8.78 16.19
CA VAL A 269 -17.88 9.85 15.20
C VAL A 269 -19.23 10.21 14.57
N LYS A 270 -20.07 9.21 14.28
CA LYS A 270 -21.42 9.43 13.75
C LYS A 270 -22.26 10.23 14.74
N ALA A 271 -22.29 9.81 16.01
CA ALA A 271 -23.02 10.51 17.06
C ALA A 271 -22.54 11.96 17.19
N TRP A 272 -21.23 12.21 17.15
CA TRP A 272 -20.67 13.57 17.16
C TRP A 272 -21.12 14.43 15.97
N PHE A 273 -21.12 13.85 14.77
CA PHE A 273 -21.61 14.56 13.59
C PHE A 273 -23.10 14.89 13.67
N GLU A 274 -23.88 14.07 14.35
CA GLU A 274 -25.31 14.24 14.61
C GLU A 274 -25.62 15.12 15.84
N GLY A 275 -24.61 15.76 16.43
CA GLY A 275 -24.78 16.74 17.52
C GLY A 275 -24.45 16.22 18.92
N GLY A 276 -23.99 14.96 19.03
CA GLY A 276 -23.46 14.40 20.26
C GLY A 276 -22.08 14.95 20.67
N ALA A 277 -21.51 14.36 21.72
CA ALA A 277 -20.21 14.76 22.25
C ALA A 277 -19.08 14.62 21.21
N PRO A 278 -18.06 15.50 21.22
CA PRO A 278 -16.90 15.38 20.35
C PRO A 278 -16.20 14.03 20.45
N ALA A 279 -16.00 13.37 19.30
CA ALA A 279 -15.16 12.19 19.19
C ALA A 279 -13.71 12.63 18.97
N ASP A 280 -12.78 12.09 19.76
CA ASP A 280 -11.36 12.42 19.64
C ASP A 280 -10.64 11.62 18.55
N GLY A 281 -11.32 10.70 17.86
CA GLY A 281 -10.76 9.90 16.77
C GLY A 281 -9.86 8.76 17.20
N ARG A 282 -9.59 8.58 18.50
CA ARG A 282 -8.82 7.45 19.00
C ARG A 282 -9.62 6.17 18.84
N VAL A 283 -9.00 5.16 18.25
CA VAL A 283 -9.64 3.86 18.09
C VAL A 283 -9.77 3.18 19.45
N ASP A 284 -10.98 2.75 19.81
CA ASP A 284 -11.24 2.03 21.06
C ASP A 284 -10.70 0.61 20.99
N GLY A 285 -9.58 0.37 21.69
CA GLY A 285 -8.94 -0.95 21.76
C GLY A 285 -9.82 -2.05 22.36
N ARG A 286 -10.90 -1.73 23.07
CA ARG A 286 -11.87 -2.72 23.57
C ARG A 286 -12.74 -3.31 22.45
N GLN A 287 -12.84 -2.59 21.33
CA GLN A 287 -13.59 -3.00 20.13
C GLN A 287 -12.63 -3.51 19.04
N ALA A 288 -11.43 -3.92 19.44
CA ALA A 288 -10.37 -4.41 18.57
C ALA A 288 -9.98 -5.84 18.95
N VAL A 289 -9.55 -6.62 17.97
CA VAL A 289 -8.96 -7.95 18.17
C VAL A 289 -7.65 -8.04 17.40
N VAL A 290 -6.58 -8.42 18.10
CA VAL A 290 -5.28 -8.67 17.47
C VAL A 290 -5.24 -10.13 17.03
N HIS A 291 -4.85 -10.37 15.78
CA HIS A 291 -4.65 -11.71 15.26
C HIS A 291 -3.36 -12.30 15.83
N HIS A 292 -3.42 -13.54 16.30
CA HIS A 292 -2.22 -14.27 16.69
C HIS A 292 -1.54 -14.89 15.47
N PHE A 293 -0.21 -14.94 15.50
CA PHE A 293 0.57 -15.71 14.54
C PHE A 293 0.85 -17.11 15.11
N PRO A 294 0.34 -18.18 14.48
CA PRO A 294 0.59 -19.55 14.94
C PRO A 294 2.04 -20.02 14.69
N GLY A 295 2.88 -19.17 14.11
CA GLY A 295 4.19 -19.55 13.58
C GLY A 295 4.11 -20.25 12.23
N GLY A 296 5.27 -20.61 11.67
CA GLY A 296 5.35 -21.15 10.32
C GLY A 296 5.04 -20.10 9.26
N GLY A 297 4.80 -20.54 8.03
CA GLY A 297 4.69 -19.67 6.85
C GLY A 297 5.07 -20.42 5.58
N GLY A 298 4.98 -19.74 4.44
CA GLY A 298 5.30 -20.36 3.16
C GLY A 298 5.91 -19.39 2.16
N ALA A 299 6.54 -19.94 1.13
CA ALA A 299 6.99 -19.18 -0.02
C ALA A 299 6.58 -19.91 -1.29
N THR A 300 6.05 -19.16 -2.24
CA THR A 300 5.73 -19.63 -3.60
C THR A 300 6.61 -18.98 -4.64
N TRP A 301 7.70 -18.32 -4.20
CA TRP A 301 8.70 -17.72 -5.08
C TRP A 301 9.29 -18.75 -6.03
N ARG A 302 9.36 -18.37 -7.30
CA ARG A 302 9.84 -19.17 -8.42
C ARG A 302 10.80 -18.34 -9.25
N ILE A 303 11.79 -19.00 -9.83
CA ILE A 303 12.68 -18.40 -10.83
C ILE A 303 12.33 -19.02 -12.18
N TYR A 304 11.99 -18.18 -13.16
CA TYR A 304 11.59 -18.60 -14.49
C TYR A 304 11.80 -17.47 -15.50
N ILE A 305 11.98 -17.83 -16.77
CA ILE A 305 11.96 -16.88 -17.88
C ILE A 305 10.51 -16.52 -18.24
N PRO A 306 10.21 -15.30 -18.72
CA PRO A 306 8.83 -14.87 -18.96
C PRO A 306 7.98 -15.79 -19.85
N SER A 307 8.60 -16.45 -20.83
CA SER A 307 7.95 -17.39 -21.76
C SER A 307 7.71 -18.79 -21.20
N ALA A 308 8.17 -19.10 -19.99
CA ALA A 308 8.03 -20.43 -19.42
C ALA A 308 6.56 -20.82 -19.18
N ALA A 309 6.20 -22.05 -19.56
CA ALA A 309 4.89 -22.64 -19.26
C ALA A 309 4.69 -22.78 -17.74
N LYS A 310 3.43 -22.89 -17.27
CA LYS A 310 3.10 -22.83 -15.83
C LYS A 310 3.75 -23.96 -15.01
N ASP A 311 3.86 -25.14 -15.59
CA ASP A 311 4.54 -26.33 -15.07
C ASP A 311 6.07 -26.23 -15.11
N GLN A 312 6.61 -25.29 -15.89
CA GLN A 312 8.04 -24.98 -16.01
C GLN A 312 8.46 -23.78 -15.16
N LYS A 313 7.81 -23.58 -14.01
CA LYS A 313 8.16 -22.53 -13.04
C LYS A 313 8.53 -23.15 -11.69
N PRO A 314 9.74 -23.73 -11.56
CA PRO A 314 10.19 -24.40 -10.34
C PRO A 314 10.26 -23.42 -9.16
N PRO A 315 9.85 -23.85 -7.95
CA PRO A 315 9.97 -23.03 -6.75
C PRO A 315 11.44 -22.85 -6.35
N VAL A 316 11.69 -21.81 -5.57
CA VAL A 316 12.93 -21.66 -4.81
C VAL A 316 12.84 -22.53 -3.55
N ALA A 317 13.94 -23.20 -3.20
CA ALA A 317 14.07 -24.00 -1.99
C ALA A 317 14.12 -23.12 -0.72
N TRP A 318 13.09 -22.30 -0.48
CA TRP A 318 13.04 -21.26 0.55
C TRP A 318 13.44 -21.73 1.96
N LYS A 319 13.03 -22.96 2.30
CA LYS A 319 13.30 -23.57 3.61
C LYS A 319 14.79 -23.78 3.90
N SER A 320 15.67 -23.78 2.89
CA SER A 320 17.12 -23.86 3.14
C SER A 320 17.71 -22.53 3.62
N MET A 321 17.01 -21.41 3.41
CA MET A 321 17.52 -20.05 3.68
C MET A 321 16.84 -19.40 4.88
N ALA A 322 15.55 -19.66 5.10
CA ALA A 322 14.76 -18.97 6.12
C ALA A 322 13.73 -19.88 6.78
N THR A 323 13.56 -19.70 8.08
CA THR A 323 12.48 -20.31 8.87
C THR A 323 11.50 -19.21 9.29
N PRO A 324 10.25 -19.23 8.81
CA PRO A 324 9.22 -18.29 9.26
C PRO A 324 8.79 -18.62 10.69
N VAL A 325 8.67 -17.58 11.52
CA VAL A 325 8.44 -17.71 12.95
C VAL A 325 7.47 -16.65 13.46
N ALA A 326 6.75 -16.98 14.53
CA ALA A 326 6.14 -16.00 15.41
C ALA A 326 7.19 -15.66 16.47
N LEU A 327 7.75 -14.45 16.43
CA LEU A 327 8.74 -13.97 17.40
C LEU A 327 8.10 -13.74 18.77
N ASP A 328 6.84 -13.33 18.74
CA ASP A 328 5.89 -13.37 19.85
C ASP A 328 4.49 -13.62 19.25
N PRO A 329 3.43 -13.81 20.06
CA PRO A 329 2.09 -14.10 19.54
C PRO A 329 1.56 -13.10 18.50
N ASN A 330 2.06 -11.87 18.46
CA ASN A 330 1.60 -10.77 17.61
C ASN A 330 2.69 -10.22 16.68
N THR A 331 3.83 -10.91 16.54
CA THR A 331 4.94 -10.51 15.67
C THR A 331 5.40 -11.64 14.77
N PHE A 332 5.31 -11.42 13.46
CA PHE A 332 5.83 -12.32 12.44
C PHE A 332 7.24 -11.91 12.00
N GLY A 333 8.08 -12.92 11.79
CA GLY A 333 9.45 -12.72 11.35
C GLY A 333 10.12 -13.93 10.72
N TYR A 334 11.42 -13.80 10.50
CA TYR A 334 12.28 -14.89 10.02
C TYR A 334 13.49 -15.10 10.93
N HIS A 335 13.84 -16.36 11.14
CA HIS A 335 15.20 -16.78 11.46
C HIS A 335 15.92 -17.16 10.17
N TRP A 336 17.14 -16.67 9.99
CA TRP A 336 17.94 -16.91 8.79
C TRP A 336 18.95 -18.04 9.00
N ASN A 337 19.13 -18.85 7.96
CA ASN A 337 20.25 -19.79 7.89
C ASN A 337 21.48 -19.09 7.31
N PHE A 338 22.41 -18.68 8.18
CA PHE A 338 23.61 -17.94 7.76
C PHE A 338 24.69 -18.79 7.09
N ASP A 339 24.49 -20.11 6.96
CA ASP A 339 25.31 -20.93 6.05
C ASP A 339 24.95 -20.65 4.57
N GLN A 340 23.76 -20.10 4.31
CA GLN A 340 23.26 -19.74 2.97
C GLN A 340 23.10 -18.23 2.81
N VAL A 341 22.61 -17.56 3.85
CA VAL A 341 22.30 -16.12 3.85
C VAL A 341 23.49 -15.33 4.36
N ARG A 342 23.76 -14.16 3.77
CA ARG A 342 24.86 -13.30 4.20
C ARG A 342 24.36 -12.18 5.10
N ARG A 343 25.14 -11.86 6.14
CA ARG A 343 25.00 -10.60 6.89
C ARG A 343 25.60 -9.49 6.05
N THR A 344 24.80 -8.47 5.76
CA THR A 344 25.17 -7.34 4.90
C THR A 344 24.58 -6.04 5.46
N GLU A 345 24.77 -4.95 4.74
CA GLU A 345 24.20 -3.64 5.06
C GLU A 345 23.53 -3.03 3.83
N SER A 346 22.46 -2.26 4.07
CA SER A 346 21.85 -1.39 3.06
C SER A 346 22.79 -0.23 2.71
N ILE A 347 22.48 0.53 1.65
CA ILE A 347 23.26 1.72 1.29
C ILE A 347 23.29 2.74 2.45
N ALA A 348 22.22 2.81 3.23
CA ALA A 348 22.10 3.70 4.38
C ALA A 348 22.69 3.11 5.69
N GLY A 349 23.39 1.96 5.62
CA GLY A 349 24.03 1.34 6.79
C GLY A 349 23.10 0.52 7.69
N GLY A 350 21.86 0.26 7.25
CA GLY A 350 20.94 -0.61 7.98
C GLY A 350 21.35 -2.08 7.87
N ALA A 351 21.31 -2.81 8.97
CA ALA A 351 21.68 -4.23 9.00
C ALA A 351 20.70 -5.08 8.18
N MET A 352 21.24 -5.95 7.32
CA MET A 352 20.45 -6.77 6.41
C MET A 352 20.85 -8.25 6.47
N ALA A 353 19.90 -9.10 6.11
CA ALA A 353 20.09 -10.50 5.74
C ALA A 353 19.85 -10.62 4.22
N THR A 354 20.92 -10.83 3.45
CA THR A 354 20.86 -10.94 1.99
C THR A 354 20.84 -12.40 1.56
N LEU A 355 19.80 -12.77 0.80
CA LEU A 355 19.64 -14.10 0.23
C LEU A 355 20.81 -14.44 -0.73
N PRO A 356 21.09 -15.74 -0.94
CA PRO A 356 21.91 -16.22 -2.06
C PRO A 356 21.54 -15.55 -3.39
N GLU A 357 22.55 -15.17 -4.15
CA GLU A 357 22.35 -14.63 -5.51
C GLU A 357 22.27 -15.75 -6.55
N TYR A 358 22.95 -16.87 -6.31
CA TYR A 358 23.13 -17.95 -7.28
C TYR A 358 22.34 -19.19 -6.88
N PHE A 359 21.71 -19.80 -7.87
CA PHE A 359 20.90 -21.00 -7.70
C PHE A 359 21.22 -22.00 -8.82
N ARG A 360 21.18 -23.28 -8.50
CA ARG A 360 21.21 -24.38 -9.47
C ARG A 360 19.86 -25.08 -9.49
N LEU A 361 19.39 -25.44 -10.68
CA LEU A 361 18.17 -26.21 -10.84
C LEU A 361 18.45 -27.68 -10.52
N GLU A 362 17.74 -28.23 -9.53
CA GLU A 362 17.94 -29.60 -9.07
C GLU A 362 16.62 -30.35 -8.91
N THR A 363 16.70 -31.68 -8.92
CA THR A 363 15.59 -32.56 -8.55
C THR A 363 15.82 -33.08 -7.15
N ASN A 364 14.93 -32.76 -6.22
CA ASN A 364 15.06 -33.20 -4.84
C ASN A 364 14.64 -34.66 -4.63
N ALA A 365 14.81 -35.17 -3.41
CA ALA A 365 14.49 -36.55 -3.04
C ALA A 365 13.02 -36.94 -3.30
N ALA A 366 12.10 -35.98 -3.30
CA ALA A 366 10.69 -36.18 -3.63
C ALA A 366 10.40 -36.09 -5.14
N ARG A 367 11.43 -36.13 -5.98
CA ARG A 367 11.38 -35.99 -7.45
C ARG A 367 10.74 -34.67 -7.91
N LYS A 368 10.85 -33.62 -7.11
CA LYS A 368 10.39 -32.27 -7.47
C LYS A 368 11.58 -31.42 -7.89
N VAL A 369 11.42 -30.70 -8.99
CA VAL A 369 12.41 -29.75 -9.47
C VAL A 369 12.31 -28.46 -8.65
N GLU A 370 13.43 -27.95 -8.16
CA GLU A 370 13.51 -26.68 -7.43
C GLU A 370 14.86 -25.96 -7.66
N TRP A 371 14.87 -24.66 -7.38
CA TRP A 371 16.09 -23.85 -7.38
C TRP A 371 16.75 -23.92 -6.00
N VAL A 372 17.91 -24.56 -5.93
CA VAL A 372 18.70 -24.72 -4.71
C VAL A 372 19.82 -23.67 -4.69
N PRO A 373 20.03 -22.95 -3.58
CA PRO A 373 21.18 -22.05 -3.44
C PRO A 373 22.51 -22.76 -3.68
N VAL A 374 23.42 -22.10 -4.39
CA VAL A 374 24.81 -22.54 -4.56
C VAL A 374 25.75 -21.37 -4.34
N LYS A 375 27.01 -21.64 -4.01
CA LYS A 375 28.01 -20.59 -3.90
C LYS A 375 28.42 -20.08 -5.28
N GLY A 376 28.92 -18.84 -5.35
CA GLY A 376 29.32 -18.23 -6.61
C GLY A 376 30.47 -18.99 -7.29
N GLU A 377 31.34 -19.62 -6.51
CA GLU A 377 32.47 -20.43 -6.98
C GLU A 377 32.03 -21.75 -7.63
N GLU A 378 30.81 -22.21 -7.35
CA GLU A 378 30.22 -23.42 -7.95
C GLU A 378 29.54 -23.13 -9.30
N VAL A 379 29.44 -21.86 -9.69
CA VAL A 379 28.83 -21.45 -10.96
C VAL A 379 29.90 -21.40 -12.05
N PRO A 380 29.78 -22.22 -13.12
CA PRO A 380 30.81 -22.27 -14.16
C PRO A 380 30.97 -20.92 -14.87
N ALA A 381 32.23 -20.52 -15.13
CA ALA A 381 32.55 -19.20 -15.68
C ALA A 381 31.94 -18.98 -17.08
N GLU A 382 31.81 -20.04 -17.88
CA GLU A 382 31.20 -20.02 -19.21
C GLU A 382 29.72 -19.61 -19.20
N THR A 383 29.04 -19.71 -18.05
CA THR A 383 27.65 -19.25 -17.92
C THR A 383 27.52 -17.72 -18.01
N GLY A 384 28.61 -16.98 -17.80
CA GLY A 384 28.62 -15.51 -17.77
C GLY A 384 27.86 -14.88 -16.59
N LEU A 385 27.23 -15.67 -15.72
CA LEU A 385 26.37 -15.18 -14.64
C LEU A 385 27.14 -14.32 -13.63
N ALA A 386 28.39 -14.67 -13.33
CA ALA A 386 29.25 -13.90 -12.43
C ALA A 386 29.57 -12.49 -12.97
N ALA A 387 29.66 -12.33 -14.29
CA ALA A 387 29.92 -11.05 -14.94
C ALA A 387 28.66 -10.17 -15.06
N PHE A 388 27.47 -10.76 -15.04
CA PHE A 388 26.21 -10.03 -15.11
C PHE A 388 26.05 -9.03 -13.94
N ARG A 389 25.42 -7.88 -14.18
CA ARG A 389 25.16 -6.86 -13.16
C ARG A 389 23.72 -6.39 -13.26
N PHE A 390 23.02 -6.37 -12.12
CA PHE A 390 21.67 -5.82 -12.00
C PHE A 390 21.77 -4.34 -11.61
N THR A 391 22.18 -3.50 -12.56
CA THR A 391 22.32 -2.05 -12.33
C THR A 391 21.06 -1.31 -12.72
N ARG A 392 20.84 -0.13 -12.11
CA ARG A 392 19.81 0.81 -12.55
C ARG A 392 19.92 1.07 -14.06
N PRO A 393 18.86 0.83 -14.86
CA PRO A 393 18.93 1.09 -16.28
C PRO A 393 19.01 2.60 -16.56
N LYS A 394 19.68 2.98 -17.64
CA LYS A 394 19.67 4.36 -18.13
C LYS A 394 18.34 4.62 -18.83
N HIS A 395 17.45 5.33 -18.16
CA HIS A 395 16.19 5.80 -18.75
C HIS A 395 16.26 7.30 -19.04
N PRO A 396 15.48 7.79 -20.02
CA PRO A 396 15.16 9.20 -20.11
C PRO A 396 14.57 9.71 -18.79
N ALA A 397 14.66 11.02 -18.58
CA ALA A 397 14.01 11.64 -17.43
C ALA A 397 12.52 11.27 -17.41
N PRO A 398 11.97 10.87 -16.25
CA PRO A 398 10.57 10.51 -16.16
C PRO A 398 9.68 11.71 -16.49
N GLU A 399 8.66 11.47 -17.32
CA GLU A 399 7.61 12.45 -17.57
C GLU A 399 6.93 12.86 -16.27
N PRO A 400 6.52 14.14 -16.11
CA PRO A 400 5.82 14.56 -14.92
C PRO A 400 4.39 13.99 -14.87
N TYR A 401 3.88 13.76 -13.66
CA TYR A 401 2.44 13.73 -13.42
C TYR A 401 1.92 15.15 -13.51
N VAL A 402 0.86 15.37 -14.28
CA VAL A 402 0.23 16.67 -14.47
C VAL A 402 -1.28 16.46 -14.43
N THR A 403 -1.97 17.26 -13.63
CA THR A 403 -3.43 17.28 -13.60
C THR A 403 -3.99 18.13 -14.74
N PRO A 404 -5.24 17.91 -15.17
CA PRO A 404 -5.86 18.69 -16.23
C PRO A 404 -5.90 20.19 -15.94
N GLU A 405 -5.80 21.00 -16.98
CA GLU A 405 -5.75 22.46 -16.88
C GLU A 405 -6.98 23.16 -17.49
N GLU A 406 -8.02 22.42 -17.90
CA GLU A 406 -9.18 23.01 -18.55
C GLU A 406 -9.83 24.08 -17.65
N PRO A 407 -10.10 25.30 -18.15
CA PRO A 407 -10.58 26.41 -17.32
C PRO A 407 -11.92 26.17 -16.60
N GLN A 408 -12.75 25.26 -17.13
CA GLN A 408 -14.04 24.88 -16.56
C GLN A 408 -14.00 23.52 -15.84
N GLY A 409 -12.82 22.90 -15.76
CA GLY A 409 -12.65 21.60 -15.14
C GLY A 409 -12.68 21.63 -13.62
N PRO A 410 -12.84 20.46 -12.97
CA PRO A 410 -12.91 20.31 -11.51
C PRO A 410 -11.63 20.78 -10.79
N TRP A 411 -10.51 20.88 -11.52
CA TRP A 411 -9.23 21.36 -11.00
C TRP A 411 -9.16 22.88 -10.90
N ARG A 412 -10.03 23.60 -11.62
CA ARG A 412 -10.00 25.07 -11.78
C ARG A 412 -11.28 25.77 -11.32
N ARG A 413 -12.42 25.07 -11.19
CA ARG A 413 -13.68 25.64 -10.72
C ARG A 413 -14.42 24.69 -9.75
N PRO A 414 -14.69 25.11 -8.49
CA PRO A 414 -14.28 26.38 -7.87
C PRO A 414 -12.75 26.59 -7.83
N GLY A 415 -11.99 25.50 -7.79
CA GLY A 415 -10.53 25.51 -7.91
C GLY A 415 -9.82 25.76 -6.58
N PRO A 416 -8.48 25.92 -6.61
CA PRO A 416 -7.70 26.18 -5.42
C PRO A 416 -7.92 27.60 -4.89
N VAL A 417 -7.87 27.76 -3.57
CA VAL A 417 -7.95 29.06 -2.87
C VAL A 417 -6.58 29.68 -2.58
N ALA A 418 -5.50 28.87 -2.60
CA ALA A 418 -4.13 29.35 -2.43
C ALA A 418 -3.12 28.45 -3.16
N GLY A 419 -1.97 29.04 -3.51
CA GLY A 419 -0.89 28.39 -4.26
C GLY A 419 -0.78 28.90 -5.70
N PRO A 420 0.03 28.25 -6.55
CA PRO A 420 0.74 27.01 -6.28
C PRO A 420 1.93 27.18 -5.33
N PHE A 421 2.21 26.14 -4.57
CA PHE A 421 3.39 25.95 -3.71
C PHE A 421 4.25 24.80 -4.26
N ARG A 422 5.47 24.63 -3.75
CA ARG A 422 6.38 23.54 -4.12
C ARG A 422 6.97 22.84 -2.90
N ALA A 423 7.21 21.54 -3.00
CA ALA A 423 8.02 20.77 -2.06
C ALA A 423 8.99 19.86 -2.82
N HIS A 424 10.23 19.76 -2.34
CA HIS A 424 11.28 18.91 -2.90
C HIS A 424 11.36 17.63 -2.08
N LEU A 425 11.10 16.50 -2.73
CA LEU A 425 10.98 15.21 -2.08
C LEU A 425 12.33 14.47 -2.07
N GLY A 426 12.52 13.59 -1.12
CA GLY A 426 13.71 12.76 -0.97
C GLY A 426 13.93 11.78 -2.14
N ASP A 427 12.91 11.49 -2.93
CA ASP A 427 13.05 10.71 -4.17
C ASP A 427 13.62 11.51 -5.36
N GLY A 428 13.95 12.78 -5.15
CA GLY A 428 14.48 13.69 -6.17
C GLY A 428 13.41 14.35 -7.04
N SER A 429 12.12 14.07 -6.80
CA SER A 429 11.02 14.76 -7.46
C SER A 429 10.61 16.04 -6.74
N VAL A 430 9.94 16.93 -7.47
CA VAL A 430 9.34 18.16 -6.97
C VAL A 430 7.85 18.09 -7.22
N VAL A 431 7.07 18.28 -6.16
CA VAL A 431 5.61 18.41 -6.24
C VAL A 431 5.23 19.88 -6.28
N THR A 432 4.30 20.22 -7.18
CA THR A 432 3.53 21.46 -7.15
C THR A 432 2.16 21.15 -6.57
N TYR A 433 1.74 21.92 -5.57
CA TYR A 433 0.46 21.70 -4.89
C TYR A 433 -0.26 23.00 -4.60
N SER A 434 -1.56 22.93 -4.41
CA SER A 434 -2.41 24.07 -4.06
C SER A 434 -3.41 23.68 -2.99
N TRP A 435 -3.94 24.66 -2.26
CA TRP A 435 -4.94 24.43 -1.24
C TRP A 435 -6.33 24.55 -1.81
N TYR A 436 -7.16 23.55 -1.55
CA TYR A 436 -8.56 23.52 -1.93
C TYR A 436 -9.41 23.58 -0.67
N ARG A 437 -10.57 24.25 -0.76
CA ARG A 437 -11.64 23.98 0.19
C ARG A 437 -11.99 22.50 0.08
N PHE A 438 -12.14 21.81 1.21
CA PHE A 438 -12.26 20.36 1.23
C PHE A 438 -13.38 19.86 0.30
N ALA A 439 -14.56 20.47 0.35
CA ALA A 439 -15.70 20.16 -0.51
C ALA A 439 -15.47 20.40 -2.01
N ASP A 440 -14.53 21.28 -2.37
CA ASP A 440 -14.29 21.70 -3.75
C ASP A 440 -13.08 20.98 -4.38
N GLN A 441 -12.50 20.00 -3.68
CA GLN A 441 -11.44 19.19 -4.24
C GLN A 441 -11.97 18.33 -5.40
N PRO A 442 -11.13 18.03 -6.42
CA PRO A 442 -11.60 17.36 -7.64
C PRO A 442 -12.29 16.02 -7.42
N ALA A 443 -11.84 15.24 -6.42
CA ALA A 443 -12.44 13.95 -6.09
C ALA A 443 -13.90 14.07 -5.65
N LEU A 444 -14.25 15.09 -4.85
CA LEU A 444 -15.62 15.29 -4.36
C LEU A 444 -16.54 15.92 -5.41
N LEU A 445 -16.00 16.80 -6.25
CA LEU A 445 -16.72 17.30 -7.43
C LEU A 445 -17.10 16.17 -8.41
N HIS A 446 -16.33 15.07 -8.41
CA HIS A 446 -16.58 13.89 -9.23
C HIS A 446 -17.29 12.74 -8.50
N ALA A 447 -17.71 12.91 -7.25
CA ALA A 447 -18.27 11.85 -6.42
C ALA A 447 -19.81 11.72 -6.48
N ASP A 448 -20.45 12.28 -7.52
CA ASP A 448 -21.92 12.26 -7.67
C ASP A 448 -22.65 12.87 -6.46
N LEU A 449 -22.07 13.91 -5.86
CA LEU A 449 -22.64 14.59 -4.68
C LEU A 449 -23.40 15.84 -5.11
N THR A 450 -24.54 16.11 -4.47
CA THR A 450 -25.19 17.42 -4.55
C THR A 450 -24.38 18.48 -3.81
N ASP A 451 -24.69 19.75 -4.04
CA ASP A 451 -24.05 20.85 -3.33
C ASP A 451 -24.30 20.73 -1.81
N GLU A 452 -25.52 20.41 -1.39
CA GLU A 452 -25.87 20.21 0.03
C GLU A 452 -25.12 19.04 0.66
N GLU A 453 -24.91 17.95 -0.08
CA GLU A 453 -24.14 16.81 0.40
C GLU A 453 -22.66 17.18 0.60
N ARG A 454 -22.07 17.92 -0.34
CA ARG A 454 -20.68 18.41 -0.23
C ARG A 454 -20.53 19.39 0.94
N GLU A 455 -21.47 20.30 1.13
CA GLU A 455 -21.50 21.21 2.28
C GLU A 455 -21.64 20.45 3.61
N GLY A 456 -22.45 19.40 3.65
CA GLY A 456 -22.54 18.51 4.80
C GLY A 456 -21.20 17.81 5.11
N MET A 457 -20.47 17.37 4.08
CA MET A 457 -19.12 16.81 4.25
C MET A 457 -18.12 17.86 4.73
N GLN A 458 -18.17 19.08 4.18
CA GLN A 458 -17.34 20.21 4.62
C GLN A 458 -17.48 20.44 6.14
N ALA A 459 -18.71 20.57 6.63
CA ALA A 459 -18.97 20.80 8.06
C ALA A 459 -18.41 19.67 8.96
N ARG A 460 -18.47 18.42 8.52
CA ARG A 460 -17.90 17.26 9.23
C ARG A 460 -16.37 17.31 9.24
N VAL A 461 -15.75 17.69 8.13
CA VAL A 461 -14.29 17.82 8.05
C VAL A 461 -13.76 18.99 8.85
N GLU A 462 -14.49 20.10 8.92
CA GLU A 462 -14.12 21.21 9.79
C GLU A 462 -14.12 20.80 11.27
N LYS A 463 -15.09 19.97 11.70
CA LYS A 463 -15.07 19.35 13.02
C LYS A 463 -13.80 18.52 13.24
N ILE A 464 -13.45 17.65 12.29
CA ILE A 464 -12.22 16.85 12.33
C ILE A 464 -10.98 17.76 12.43
N HIS A 465 -10.78 18.71 11.52
CA HIS A 465 -9.56 19.53 11.48
C HIS A 465 -9.35 20.35 12.75
N ARG A 466 -10.43 20.77 13.42
CA ARG A 466 -10.36 21.49 14.70
C ARG A 466 -9.95 20.62 15.88
N SER A 467 -10.33 19.34 15.84
CA SER A 467 -10.18 18.44 17.01
C SER A 467 -9.09 17.39 16.82
N TRP A 468 -8.67 17.12 15.58
CA TRP A 468 -7.84 15.99 15.22
C TRP A 468 -6.46 16.38 14.69
N ASN A 469 -5.51 16.60 15.61
CA ASN A 469 -4.11 16.94 15.29
C ASN A 469 -3.27 15.76 14.81
N HIS A 470 -2.14 16.01 14.15
CA HIS A 470 -1.32 14.98 13.49
C HIS A 470 -0.24 14.33 14.39
N ASP A 471 -0.21 14.63 15.68
CA ASP A 471 0.88 14.31 16.62
C ASP A 471 0.44 13.42 17.80
N ARG A 472 -0.70 12.73 17.67
CA ARG A 472 -1.29 11.89 18.73
C ARG A 472 -1.62 10.48 18.27
N ASP A 473 -1.84 9.59 19.22
CA ASP A 473 -2.10 8.18 18.93
C ASP A 473 -3.59 7.95 18.57
N TYR A 474 -3.85 7.73 17.28
CA TYR A 474 -5.15 7.29 16.77
C TYR A 474 -5.26 5.77 16.75
N LEU A 475 -4.26 5.12 16.13
CA LEU A 475 -4.06 3.68 16.18
C LEU A 475 -3.25 3.32 17.42
N PRO A 476 -3.50 2.18 18.07
CA PRO A 476 -2.68 1.72 19.19
C PRO A 476 -1.21 1.60 18.75
N PRO A 477 -0.23 2.20 19.46
CA PRO A 477 1.18 2.17 19.08
C PRO A 477 1.73 0.73 19.02
N PRO A 478 2.82 0.49 18.26
CA PRO A 478 3.46 -0.82 18.25
C PRO A 478 4.07 -1.11 19.62
N ALA A 479 4.10 -2.38 20.02
CA ALA A 479 4.69 -2.81 21.28
C ALA A 479 6.22 -3.00 21.19
N LEU A 480 6.78 -2.95 19.99
CA LEU A 480 8.20 -3.11 19.71
C LEU A 480 8.63 -2.34 18.47
N GLY A 481 9.95 -2.30 18.25
CA GLY A 481 10.55 -1.66 17.09
C GLY A 481 10.45 -0.13 17.14
N THR A 482 10.90 0.50 16.07
CA THR A 482 10.84 1.95 15.88
C THR A 482 9.91 2.26 14.73
N LEU A 483 9.21 3.39 14.79
CA LEU A 483 8.33 3.81 13.70
C LEU A 483 9.14 4.39 12.54
N ALA A 484 8.77 4.03 11.31
CA ALA A 484 9.25 4.65 10.10
C ALA A 484 8.78 6.11 10.03
N GLU A 485 9.46 6.93 9.22
CA GLU A 485 9.06 8.30 8.91
C GLU A 485 8.52 8.34 7.48
N ILE A 486 7.42 9.07 7.23
CA ILE A 486 7.17 9.54 5.88
C ILE A 486 8.21 10.60 5.53
N ASP A 487 8.43 10.84 4.23
CA ASP A 487 9.33 11.90 3.80
C ASP A 487 8.95 13.23 4.48
N PRO A 488 9.84 13.85 5.26
CA PRO A 488 9.52 15.09 5.98
C PRO A 488 9.03 16.21 5.07
N ALA A 489 9.42 16.23 3.79
CA ALA A 489 8.93 17.22 2.83
C ALA A 489 7.43 17.09 2.49
N LEU A 490 6.81 15.97 2.86
CA LEU A 490 5.37 15.74 2.70
C LEU A 490 4.54 16.26 3.88
N ILE A 491 5.19 16.63 5.00
CA ILE A 491 4.50 17.28 6.12
C ILE A 491 4.46 18.78 5.85
N VAL A 492 3.26 19.35 5.77
CA VAL A 492 3.07 20.78 5.53
C VAL A 492 2.31 21.45 6.66
N THR A 493 2.57 22.75 6.81
CA THR A 493 1.78 23.62 7.66
C THR A 493 0.71 24.30 6.81
N PRO A 494 -0.57 24.21 7.19
CA PRO A 494 -1.62 25.00 6.54
C PRO A 494 -1.31 26.50 6.57
N PRO A 495 -1.51 27.24 5.47
CA PRO A 495 -1.43 28.70 5.49
C PRO A 495 -2.42 29.31 6.50
N PRO A 496 -2.13 30.51 7.04
CA PRO A 496 -3.03 31.20 7.94
C PRO A 496 -4.46 31.30 7.38
N GLY A 497 -5.44 30.83 8.15
CA GLY A 497 -6.86 30.81 7.78
C GLY A 497 -7.29 29.57 6.99
N LEU A 498 -6.37 28.67 6.64
CA LEU A 498 -6.64 27.41 5.94
C LEU A 498 -6.44 26.17 6.82
N GLU A 499 -6.29 26.34 8.13
CA GLU A 499 -6.08 25.24 9.08
C GLU A 499 -7.28 24.30 9.17
N VAL A 500 -8.48 24.81 8.89
CA VAL A 500 -9.75 24.10 9.08
C VAL A 500 -10.56 24.10 7.80
N GLY A 501 -10.96 22.91 7.33
CA GLY A 501 -11.82 22.77 6.15
C GLY A 501 -11.12 22.91 4.80
N TYR A 502 -9.80 22.91 4.77
CA TYR A 502 -8.99 22.96 3.54
C TYR A 502 -7.97 21.85 3.51
N VAL A 503 -7.58 21.42 2.30
CA VAL A 503 -6.62 20.33 2.09
C VAL A 503 -5.61 20.69 0.99
N PRO A 504 -4.34 20.26 1.12
CA PRO A 504 -3.36 20.39 0.05
C PRO A 504 -3.56 19.30 -1.01
N ILE A 505 -3.61 19.69 -2.28
CA ILE A 505 -3.73 18.77 -3.42
C ILE A 505 -2.56 18.97 -4.37
N VAL A 506 -1.84 17.89 -4.70
CA VAL A 506 -0.76 17.90 -5.68
C VAL A 506 -1.34 17.98 -7.10
N THR A 507 -0.93 18.98 -7.86
CA THR A 507 -1.35 19.22 -9.26
C THR A 507 -0.26 18.86 -10.27
N ARG A 508 0.99 18.76 -9.81
CA ARG A 508 2.11 18.27 -10.62
C ARG A 508 3.15 17.56 -9.76
N GLN A 509 3.77 16.51 -10.30
CA GLN A 509 4.99 15.92 -9.76
C GLN A 509 5.97 15.67 -10.91
N GLY A 510 7.18 16.21 -10.85
CA GLY A 510 8.20 16.05 -11.89
C GLY A 510 9.60 15.96 -11.31
N ALA A 511 10.62 15.65 -12.12
CA ALA A 511 12.00 15.72 -11.67
C ALA A 511 12.37 17.14 -11.20
N ALA A 512 13.25 17.26 -10.21
CA ALA A 512 13.91 18.52 -9.89
C ALA A 512 14.66 19.02 -11.14
N GLN A 513 14.46 20.29 -11.48
CA GLN A 513 15.14 20.94 -12.61
C GLN A 513 16.51 21.44 -12.21
#